data_AF-A0A1X0ETC8-F1
#
_entry.id   AF-A0A1X0ETC8-F1
#
_cell.length_a   1.000
_cell.length_b   1.000
_cell.length_c   1.000
_cell.angle_alpha   90.00
_cell.angle_beta   90.00
_cell.angle_gamma   90.00
#
_symmetry.space_group_name_H-M   'P 1'
#
loop_
_entity.id
_entity.type
_entity.pdbx_description
1 polymer ?
#
loop_
_entity_poly.entity_id
_entity_poly.type
_entity_poly.pdbx_seq_one_letter_code
_entity_poly.pdbx_strand_id
1 'polypeptide(L)'
;MGLIVVIAGLAATLIAVIVVSYQLFKPEPAATQTPTAQVPFGSSTAPSTGQPAEPTTAIPLASTPYIKVPGVATCQIDGESVVCQSTWSQAPVVPCPGCPEEMHMDQAIVDPNGNLTWRDANLGTPDGPGGPGWFSLWVSHPYRGFGWTAQADGNGHATFTNDATGHGMKITWVTEGNSGHAEVATF
;
A
#
# COMPACT_ATOMS: atom_id res chain seq x y z
N MET A 1 -56.05 7.09 -2.63
CA MET A 1 -55.33 8.27 -2.11
C MET A 1 -54.09 7.95 -1.30
N GLY A 2 -53.99 6.81 -0.57
CA GLY A 2 -52.82 6.50 0.26
C GLY A 2 -51.49 6.25 -0.49
N LEU A 3 -51.51 5.63 -1.67
CA LEU A 3 -50.28 5.26 -2.39
C LEU A 3 -49.48 6.47 -2.90
N ILE A 4 -50.16 7.53 -3.34
CA ILE A 4 -49.52 8.75 -3.88
C ILE A 4 -48.79 9.52 -2.77
N VAL A 5 -49.35 9.52 -1.56
CA VAL A 5 -48.74 10.17 -0.39
C VAL A 5 -47.47 9.45 0.06
N VAL A 6 -47.46 8.11 0.00
CA VAL A 6 -46.28 7.30 0.35
C VAL A 6 -45.13 7.52 -0.64
N ILE A 7 -45.43 7.57 -1.95
CA ILE A 7 -44.41 7.82 -2.99
C ILE A 7 -43.82 9.22 -2.85
N ALA A 8 -44.66 10.24 -2.60
CA ALA A 8 -44.19 11.61 -2.40
C ALA A 8 -43.29 11.74 -1.15
N GLY A 9 -43.62 11.03 -0.07
CA GLY A 9 -42.79 10.99 1.14
C GLY A 9 -41.42 10.35 0.91
N LEU A 10 -41.36 9.23 0.19
CA LEU A 10 -40.10 8.53 -0.14
C LEU A 10 -39.21 9.34 -1.08
N ALA A 11 -39.80 10.06 -2.04
CA ALA A 11 -39.04 10.94 -2.93
C ALA A 11 -38.39 12.10 -2.15
N ALA A 12 -39.12 12.69 -1.20
CA ALA A 12 -38.60 13.78 -0.38
C ALA A 12 -37.45 13.33 0.54
N THR A 13 -37.55 12.13 1.14
CA THR A 13 -36.47 11.60 1.99
C THR A 13 -35.23 11.24 1.16
N LEU A 14 -35.39 10.65 -0.02
CA LEU A 14 -34.27 10.33 -0.91
C LEU A 14 -33.50 11.60 -1.33
N ILE A 15 -34.22 12.67 -1.69
CA ILE A 15 -33.61 13.95 -2.06
C ILE A 15 -32.84 14.54 -0.86
N ALA A 16 -33.40 14.49 0.34
CA ALA A 16 -32.73 14.99 1.54
C ALA A 16 -31.43 14.22 1.84
N VAL A 17 -31.43 12.89 1.69
CA VAL A 17 -30.22 12.06 1.87
C VAL A 17 -29.16 12.43 0.85
N ILE A 18 -29.53 12.56 -0.42
CA ILE A 18 -28.60 12.93 -1.49
C ILE A 18 -27.95 14.30 -1.22
N VAL A 19 -28.76 15.31 -0.85
CA VAL A 19 -28.25 16.66 -0.55
C VAL A 19 -27.30 16.64 0.64
N VAL A 20 -27.62 15.92 1.71
CA VAL A 20 -26.74 15.80 2.89
C VAL A 20 -25.44 15.10 2.54
N SER A 21 -25.49 14.03 1.74
CA SER A 21 -24.28 13.35 1.25
C SER A 21 -23.40 14.29 0.42
N TYR A 22 -23.96 15.09 -0.50
CA TYR A 22 -23.17 16.04 -1.28
C TYR A 22 -22.52 17.14 -0.44
N GLN A 23 -23.12 17.55 0.68
CA GLN A 23 -22.52 18.55 1.57
C GLN A 23 -21.41 17.97 2.45
N LEU A 24 -21.52 16.70 2.87
CA LEU A 24 -20.49 16.03 3.68
C LEU A 24 -19.28 15.61 2.85
N PHE A 25 -19.47 15.27 1.57
CA PHE A 25 -18.40 14.85 0.66
C PHE A 25 -17.91 15.99 -0.24
N LYS A 26 -17.90 17.24 0.24
CA LYS A 26 -17.28 18.33 -0.50
C LYS A 26 -15.76 18.11 -0.49
N PRO A 27 -15.12 17.80 -1.63
CA PRO A 27 -13.68 17.58 -1.66
C PRO A 27 -12.98 18.87 -1.23
N GLU A 28 -12.13 18.76 -0.22
CA GLU A 28 -11.30 19.87 0.24
C GLU A 28 -10.39 20.31 -0.92
N PRO A 29 -10.28 21.62 -1.23
CA PRO A 29 -9.38 22.07 -2.27
C PRO A 29 -7.95 21.65 -1.89
N ALA A 30 -7.31 20.90 -2.80
CA ALA A 30 -5.94 20.45 -2.63
C ALA A 30 -5.04 21.62 -2.23
N ALA A 31 -4.42 21.52 -1.05
CA ALA A 31 -3.46 22.49 -0.58
C ALA A 31 -2.35 22.63 -1.64
N THR A 32 -2.17 23.85 -2.15
CA THR A 32 -1.06 24.19 -3.04
C THR A 32 0.23 24.05 -2.26
N GLN A 33 0.99 22.98 -2.52
CA GLN A 33 2.31 22.81 -1.93
C GLN A 33 3.27 23.81 -2.57
N THR A 34 3.79 24.72 -1.75
CA THR A 34 4.90 25.61 -2.11
C THR A 34 6.15 24.76 -2.34
N PRO A 35 6.88 24.92 -3.46
CA PRO A 35 8.13 24.21 -3.69
C PRO A 35 9.19 24.72 -2.71
N THR A 36 9.59 23.89 -1.74
CA THR A 36 10.76 24.18 -0.90
C THR A 36 12.01 23.93 -1.74
N ALA A 37 12.85 24.96 -1.87
CA ALA A 37 14.11 24.92 -2.60
C ALA A 37 15.03 23.80 -2.07
N GLN A 38 15.49 22.93 -2.98
CA GLN A 38 16.50 21.90 -2.70
C GLN A 38 17.85 22.58 -2.39
N VAL A 39 18.43 22.22 -1.24
CA VAL A 39 19.79 22.61 -0.86
C VAL A 39 20.78 21.70 -1.62
N PRO A 40 21.85 22.22 -2.25
CA PRO A 40 22.82 21.38 -2.94
C PRO A 40 23.71 20.67 -1.91
N PHE A 41 23.61 19.35 -1.82
CA PHE A 41 24.59 18.54 -1.10
C PHE A 41 25.88 18.43 -1.92
N GLY A 42 26.99 18.80 -1.29
CA GLY A 42 28.32 18.80 -1.89
C GLY A 42 28.76 17.40 -2.34
N SER A 43 29.32 17.35 -3.54
CA SER A 43 29.92 16.16 -4.12
C SER A 43 31.24 15.83 -3.42
N SER A 44 31.26 14.75 -2.65
CA SER A 44 32.50 14.11 -2.20
C SER A 44 32.87 13.00 -3.19
N THR A 45 33.73 13.33 -4.14
CA THR A 45 34.31 12.36 -5.09
C THR A 45 35.45 11.61 -4.41
N ALA A 46 35.20 10.37 -4.01
CA ALA A 46 36.26 9.38 -3.78
C ALA A 46 36.50 8.59 -5.09
N PRO A 47 37.75 8.36 -5.51
CA PRO A 47 38.03 7.55 -6.69
C PRO A 47 37.95 6.06 -6.33
N SER A 48 36.91 5.39 -6.79
CA SER A 48 36.84 3.92 -6.77
C SER A 48 37.45 3.37 -8.06
N THR A 49 38.60 2.73 -7.91
CA THR A 49 39.30 2.02 -8.98
C THR A 49 38.57 0.72 -9.34
N GLY A 50 38.06 0.65 -10.57
CA GLY A 50 38.08 -0.57 -11.39
C GLY A 50 37.20 -1.73 -10.95
N GLN A 51 35.87 -1.59 -11.07
CA GLN A 51 35.00 -2.74 -11.30
C GLN A 51 34.34 -2.58 -12.68
N PRO A 52 34.40 -3.58 -13.57
CA PRO A 52 33.62 -3.57 -14.81
C PRO A 52 32.14 -3.40 -14.43
N ALA A 53 31.55 -2.27 -14.83
CA ALA A 53 30.13 -2.05 -14.65
C ALA A 53 29.40 -3.09 -15.51
N GLU A 54 28.82 -4.11 -14.88
CA GLU A 54 27.74 -4.87 -15.50
C GLU A 54 26.70 -3.87 -15.99
N PRO A 55 26.12 -4.06 -17.19
CA PRO A 55 25.07 -3.19 -17.68
C PRO A 55 23.88 -3.29 -16.72
N THR A 56 23.82 -2.35 -15.78
CA THR A 56 22.70 -2.18 -14.87
C THR A 56 21.55 -1.72 -15.74
N THR A 57 20.74 -2.67 -16.18
CA THR A 57 19.48 -2.36 -16.86
C THR A 57 18.66 -1.58 -15.84
N ALA A 58 18.46 -0.29 -16.09
CA ALA A 58 17.74 0.57 -15.18
C ALA A 58 16.32 0.04 -15.00
N ILE A 59 15.91 -0.22 -13.75
CA ILE A 59 14.54 -0.63 -13.44
C ILE A 59 13.62 0.55 -13.76
N PRO A 60 12.61 0.39 -14.64
CA PRO A 60 11.70 1.46 -15.00
C PRO A 60 10.84 1.87 -13.80
N LEU A 61 10.54 3.16 -13.71
CA LEU A 61 9.66 3.69 -12.66
C LEU A 61 8.22 3.24 -12.92
N ALA A 62 7.58 2.67 -11.91
CA ALA A 62 6.19 2.26 -11.97
C ALA A 62 5.25 3.47 -11.93
N SER A 63 4.15 3.39 -12.67
CA SER A 63 3.11 4.43 -12.73
C SER A 63 2.00 4.27 -11.70
N THR A 64 1.94 3.13 -11.00
CA THR A 64 0.95 2.82 -9.96
C THR A 64 1.65 2.58 -8.62
N PRO A 65 1.10 3.05 -7.49
CA PRO A 65 1.61 2.71 -6.17
C PRO A 65 1.18 1.32 -5.70
N TYR A 66 0.25 0.66 -6.41
CA TYR A 66 -0.34 -0.61 -6.00
C TYR A 66 0.43 -1.80 -6.57
N ILE A 67 0.83 -2.71 -5.70
CA ILE A 67 1.71 -3.84 -6.01
C ILE A 67 1.03 -5.12 -5.55
N LYS A 68 0.86 -6.07 -6.45
CA LYS A 68 0.39 -7.42 -6.13
C LYS A 68 1.58 -8.34 -5.98
N VAL A 69 1.75 -8.92 -4.78
CA VAL A 69 2.72 -9.99 -4.52
C VAL A 69 1.98 -11.31 -4.73
N PRO A 70 2.18 -12.00 -5.87
CA PRO A 70 1.30 -13.09 -6.29
C PRO A 70 1.17 -14.20 -5.25
N GLY A 71 -0.07 -14.45 -4.81
CA GLY A 71 -0.40 -15.51 -3.86
C GLY A 71 -0.08 -15.21 -2.39
N VAL A 72 0.49 -14.03 -2.08
CA VAL A 72 0.98 -13.72 -0.72
C VAL A 72 0.29 -12.49 -0.12
N ALA A 73 0.34 -11.36 -0.82
CA ALA A 73 -0.15 -10.09 -0.29
C ALA A 73 -0.49 -9.12 -1.42
N THR A 74 -1.29 -8.12 -1.08
CA THR A 74 -1.46 -6.90 -1.89
C THR A 74 -0.90 -5.73 -1.14
N CYS A 75 -0.16 -4.86 -1.81
CA CYS A 75 0.58 -3.78 -1.20
C CYS A 75 0.33 -2.44 -1.90
N GLN A 76 0.56 -1.35 -1.19
CA GLN A 76 0.52 0.02 -1.69
C GLN A 76 1.71 0.80 -1.13
N ILE A 77 2.36 1.59 -1.96
CA ILE A 77 3.26 2.65 -1.50
C ILE A 77 2.43 3.90 -1.20
N ASP A 78 2.23 4.20 0.08
CA ASP A 78 1.42 5.33 0.56
C ASP A 78 2.33 6.51 0.94
N GLY A 79 2.85 7.18 -0.10
CA GLY A 79 3.78 8.30 0.03
C GLY A 79 5.15 7.89 0.57
N GLU A 80 5.28 7.86 1.90
CA GLU A 80 6.52 7.53 2.61
C GLU A 80 6.53 6.12 3.18
N SER A 81 5.41 5.40 3.19
CA SER A 81 5.32 4.07 3.79
C SER A 81 4.92 3.01 2.78
N VAL A 82 5.19 1.75 3.10
CA VAL A 82 4.60 0.61 2.40
C VAL A 82 3.56 -0.03 3.29
N VAL A 83 2.36 -0.17 2.76
CA VAL A 83 1.23 -0.85 3.39
C VAL A 83 0.99 -2.16 2.65
N CYS A 84 1.00 -3.30 3.33
CA CYS A 84 0.65 -4.59 2.76
C CYS A 84 -0.50 -5.23 3.53
N GLN A 85 -1.50 -5.67 2.79
CA GLN A 85 -2.67 -6.38 3.27
C GLN A 85 -2.54 -7.88 2.97
N SER A 86 -2.73 -8.71 4.00
CA SER A 86 -2.77 -10.18 3.92
C SER A 86 -3.36 -10.77 5.21
N THR A 87 -3.44 -12.09 5.29
CA THR A 87 -3.71 -12.83 6.53
C THR A 87 -2.38 -13.10 7.25
N TRP A 88 -1.95 -12.15 8.08
CA TRP A 88 -0.66 -12.21 8.78
C TRP A 88 -0.75 -13.05 10.05
N SER A 89 0.13 -14.05 10.21
CA SER A 89 0.17 -14.87 11.44
C SER A 89 0.62 -14.07 12.67
N GLN A 90 1.37 -12.99 12.45
CA GLN A 90 1.95 -12.14 13.50
C GLN A 90 1.07 -10.93 13.84
N ALA A 91 -0.03 -10.71 13.10
CA ALA A 91 -0.88 -9.55 13.34
C ALA A 91 -1.51 -9.62 14.73
N PRO A 92 -1.53 -8.50 15.47
CA PRO A 92 -2.25 -8.40 16.72
C PRO A 92 -3.74 -8.67 16.52
N VAL A 93 -4.31 -9.34 17.51
CA VAL A 93 -5.76 -9.50 17.67
C VAL A 93 -6.19 -8.62 18.82
N VAL A 94 -7.10 -7.69 18.57
CA VAL A 94 -7.54 -6.70 19.55
C VAL A 94 -9.01 -6.93 19.89
N PRO A 95 -9.36 -7.00 21.19
CA PRO A 95 -10.76 -7.07 21.59
C PRO A 95 -11.53 -5.86 21.06
N CYS A 96 -12.64 -6.11 20.38
CA CYS A 96 -13.56 -5.07 19.94
C CYS A 96 -14.83 -5.09 20.81
N PRO A 97 -15.09 -4.05 21.62
CA PRO A 97 -16.34 -3.94 22.37
C PRO A 97 -17.56 -3.89 21.44
N GLY A 98 -18.43 -4.89 21.53
CA GLY A 98 -19.64 -4.97 20.73
C GLY A 98 -19.47 -5.64 19.36
N CYS A 99 -18.27 -6.10 19.01
CA CYS A 99 -18.09 -6.99 17.87
C CYS A 99 -18.40 -8.45 18.27
N PRO A 100 -18.98 -9.26 17.37
CA PRO A 100 -19.19 -10.69 17.62
C PRO A 100 -17.88 -11.48 17.64
N GLU A 101 -16.82 -10.96 17.01
CA GLU A 101 -15.50 -11.57 16.89
C GLU A 101 -14.42 -10.55 17.26
N GLU A 102 -13.21 -11.05 17.56
CA GLU A 102 -12.06 -10.19 17.81
C GLU A 102 -11.60 -9.50 16.51
N MET A 103 -11.03 -8.31 16.65
CA MET A 103 -10.56 -7.53 15.50
C MET A 103 -9.15 -7.96 15.14
N HIS A 104 -8.99 -8.57 13.96
CA HIS A 104 -7.70 -8.96 13.42
C HIS A 104 -7.13 -7.81 12.58
N MET A 105 -5.92 -7.35 12.91
CA MET A 105 -5.23 -6.39 12.06
C MET A 105 -4.81 -7.09 10.76
N ASP A 106 -5.17 -6.53 9.61
CA ASP A 106 -4.92 -7.15 8.30
C ASP A 106 -3.89 -6.39 7.46
N GLN A 107 -3.43 -5.23 7.92
CA GLN A 107 -2.39 -4.44 7.26
C GLN A 107 -1.13 -4.28 8.10
N ALA A 108 0.00 -4.70 7.51
CA ALA A 108 1.34 -4.37 7.94
C ALA A 108 1.78 -3.07 7.27
N ILE A 109 2.23 -2.09 8.05
CA ILE A 109 2.71 -0.80 7.55
C ILE A 109 4.14 -0.61 7.99
N VAL A 110 5.02 -0.30 7.03
CA VAL A 110 6.43 -0.03 7.31
C VAL A 110 6.83 1.34 6.79
N ASP A 111 7.42 2.13 7.69
CA ASP A 111 7.95 3.46 7.38
C ASP A 111 9.37 3.38 6.77
N PRO A 112 9.95 4.51 6.31
CA PRO A 112 11.31 4.53 5.76
C PRO A 112 12.40 4.07 6.73
N ASN A 113 12.14 3.98 8.03
CA ASN A 113 13.12 3.57 9.04
C ASN A 113 12.97 2.09 9.43
N GLY A 114 12.07 1.35 8.78
CA GLY A 114 11.81 -0.05 9.11
C GLY A 114 10.91 -0.26 10.34
N ASN A 115 10.20 0.79 10.80
CA ASN A 115 9.26 0.64 11.90
C ASN A 115 7.96 -0.01 11.41
N LEU A 116 7.63 -1.17 11.96
CA LEU A 116 6.39 -1.90 11.67
C LEU A 116 5.25 -1.42 12.58
N THR A 117 4.12 -1.10 11.97
CA THR A 117 2.85 -0.88 12.66
C THR A 117 1.74 -1.71 12.00
N TRP A 118 0.68 -1.96 12.76
CA TRP A 118 -0.45 -2.77 12.33
C TRP A 118 -1.72 -1.92 12.32
N ARG A 119 -2.60 -2.12 11.34
CA ARG A 119 -3.96 -1.56 11.36
C ARG A 119 -4.96 -2.54 10.76
N ASP A 120 -6.22 -2.34 11.15
CA ASP A 120 -7.39 -2.95 10.52
C ASP A 120 -7.91 -1.97 9.47
N ALA A 121 -7.66 -2.26 8.19
CA ALA A 121 -8.07 -1.42 7.07
C ALA A 121 -8.00 -2.17 5.73
N ASN A 122 -8.63 -1.63 4.69
CA ASN A 122 -8.59 -2.22 3.34
C ASN A 122 -7.86 -1.29 2.36
N LEU A 123 -7.02 -1.84 1.48
CA LEU A 123 -6.32 -1.08 0.43
C LEU A 123 -7.25 -0.57 -0.69
N GLY A 124 -8.52 -1.01 -0.68
CA GLY A 124 -9.50 -0.67 -1.70
C GLY A 124 -9.39 -1.52 -2.95
N THR A 125 -9.90 -1.02 -4.08
CA THR A 125 -10.01 -1.78 -5.35
C THR A 125 -9.38 -0.99 -6.52
N PRO A 126 -8.05 -1.10 -6.73
CA PRO A 126 -7.32 -0.36 -7.76
C PRO A 126 -7.73 -0.68 -9.21
N ASP A 127 -8.45 -1.78 -9.43
CA ASP A 127 -8.90 -2.25 -10.74
C ASP A 127 -10.22 -1.63 -11.23
N GLY A 128 -10.80 -0.68 -10.49
CA GLY A 128 -12.02 0.01 -10.90
C GLY A 128 -11.84 0.85 -12.19
N PRO A 129 -12.94 1.25 -12.86
CA PRO A 129 -12.87 2.15 -14.02
C PRO A 129 -12.14 3.46 -13.67
N GLY A 130 -11.01 3.71 -14.33
CA GLY A 130 -10.15 4.88 -14.07
C GLY A 130 -9.16 4.71 -12.90
N GLY A 131 -9.09 3.53 -12.29
CA GLY A 131 -8.09 3.20 -11.28
C GLY A 131 -6.70 3.00 -11.88
N PRO A 132 -5.63 3.15 -11.07
CA PRO A 132 -4.25 3.01 -11.54
C PRO A 132 -3.85 1.56 -11.83
N GLY A 133 -4.68 0.57 -11.46
CA GLY A 133 -4.42 -0.86 -11.62
C GLY A 133 -3.30 -1.38 -10.70
N TRP A 134 -3.03 -2.68 -10.78
CA TRP A 134 -1.94 -3.34 -10.05
C TRP A 134 -0.68 -3.51 -10.89
N PHE A 135 0.47 -3.27 -10.27
CA PHE A 135 1.74 -3.83 -10.72
C PHE A 135 1.90 -5.25 -10.15
N SER A 136 2.04 -6.26 -11.01
CA SER A 136 2.33 -7.62 -10.54
C SER A 136 3.83 -7.79 -10.30
N LEU A 137 4.22 -8.09 -9.07
CA LEU A 137 5.62 -8.26 -8.70
C LEU A 137 6.12 -9.66 -9.09
N TRP A 138 7.11 -9.71 -9.97
CA TRP A 138 7.74 -10.94 -10.44
C TRP A 138 9.27 -10.84 -10.31
N VAL A 139 9.96 -11.97 -10.23
CA VAL A 139 11.44 -12.02 -10.12
C VAL A 139 12.12 -11.24 -11.24
N SER A 140 11.60 -11.37 -12.47
CA SER A 140 12.14 -10.68 -13.64
C SER A 140 11.69 -9.23 -13.79
N HIS A 141 10.74 -8.78 -12.97
CA HIS A 141 10.14 -7.45 -13.05
C HIS A 141 10.09 -6.83 -11.66
N PRO A 142 11.25 -6.37 -11.14
CA PRO A 142 11.27 -5.61 -9.91
C PRO A 142 10.45 -4.34 -10.08
N TYR A 143 9.82 -3.93 -8.99
CA TYR A 143 9.12 -2.66 -8.89
C TYR A 143 10.10 -1.59 -8.43
N ARG A 144 10.01 -0.40 -9.02
CA ARG A 144 10.64 0.80 -8.46
C ARG A 144 9.69 1.97 -8.58
N GLY A 145 9.42 2.67 -7.49
CA GLY A 145 8.45 3.76 -7.47
C GLY A 145 8.41 4.45 -6.13
N PHE A 146 8.19 5.77 -6.13
CA PHE A 146 7.96 6.57 -4.91
C PHE A 146 9.06 6.42 -3.84
N GLY A 147 10.32 6.23 -4.25
CA GLY A 147 11.45 6.05 -3.32
C GLY A 147 11.54 4.65 -2.69
N TRP A 148 10.81 3.67 -3.24
CA TRP A 148 10.85 2.28 -2.82
C TRP A 148 11.20 1.36 -4.00
N THR A 149 12.00 0.34 -3.70
CA THR A 149 12.26 -0.79 -4.59
C THR A 149 11.61 -2.03 -4.00
N ALA A 150 10.81 -2.74 -4.79
CA ALA A 150 10.30 -4.06 -4.40
C ALA A 150 10.82 -5.15 -5.33
N GLN A 151 11.19 -6.29 -4.75
CA GLN A 151 11.74 -7.44 -5.47
C GLN A 151 11.13 -8.73 -4.94
N ALA A 152 10.74 -9.61 -5.84
CA ALA A 152 10.41 -10.99 -5.50
C ALA A 152 11.63 -11.88 -5.80
N ASP A 153 11.86 -12.91 -4.99
CA ASP A 153 12.95 -13.86 -5.20
C ASP A 153 12.51 -15.17 -5.88
N GLY A 154 11.19 -15.36 -6.02
CA GLY A 154 10.60 -16.56 -6.65
C GLY A 154 10.40 -17.73 -5.70
N ASN A 155 10.86 -17.62 -4.45
CA ASN A 155 10.71 -18.62 -3.40
C ASN A 155 9.62 -18.23 -2.39
N GLY A 156 8.66 -17.41 -2.82
CA GLY A 156 7.60 -16.90 -1.95
C GLY A 156 8.05 -15.77 -1.04
N HIS A 157 9.22 -15.17 -1.28
CA HIS A 157 9.61 -13.95 -0.59
C HIS A 157 9.49 -12.72 -1.49
N ALA A 158 9.10 -11.61 -0.88
CA ALA A 158 9.19 -10.29 -1.47
C ALA A 158 9.85 -9.32 -0.48
N THR A 159 10.73 -8.47 -0.96
CA THR A 159 11.29 -7.36 -0.19
C THR A 159 10.77 -6.04 -0.71
N PHE A 160 10.59 -5.10 0.21
CA PHE A 160 10.32 -3.69 -0.06
C PHE A 160 11.39 -2.91 0.69
N THR A 161 12.22 -2.19 -0.05
CA THR A 161 13.37 -1.45 0.49
C THR A 161 13.20 0.02 0.15
N ASN A 162 13.35 0.87 1.16
CA ASN A 162 13.40 2.30 0.96
C ASN A 162 14.75 2.66 0.33
N ASP A 163 14.71 3.32 -0.83
CA ASP A 163 15.90 3.65 -1.62
C ASP A 163 16.85 4.61 -0.86
N ALA A 164 16.34 5.40 0.08
CA ALA A 164 17.13 6.40 0.80
C ALA A 164 17.80 5.86 2.07
N THR A 165 17.13 4.96 2.80
CA THR A 165 17.62 4.46 4.09
C THR A 165 18.15 3.02 4.04
N GLY A 166 17.75 2.24 3.03
CA GLY A 166 18.03 0.80 2.96
C GLY A 166 17.19 -0.06 3.90
N HIS A 167 16.33 0.54 4.72
CA HIS A 167 15.39 -0.17 5.59
C HIS A 167 14.13 -0.58 4.84
N GLY A 168 13.33 -1.46 5.45
CA GLY A 168 12.01 -1.78 4.94
C GLY A 168 11.46 -3.07 5.50
N MET A 169 10.86 -3.88 4.63
CA MET A 169 10.24 -5.14 5.04
C MET A 169 10.44 -6.27 4.06
N LYS A 170 10.46 -7.47 4.62
CA LYS A 170 10.44 -8.74 3.93
C LYS A 170 9.13 -9.44 4.25
N ILE A 171 8.41 -9.80 3.21
CA ILE A 171 7.23 -10.66 3.26
C ILE A 171 7.66 -12.06 2.87
N THR A 172 7.19 -13.05 3.61
CA THR A 172 7.47 -14.47 3.35
C THR A 172 6.16 -15.24 3.36
N TRP A 173 5.91 -16.00 2.31
CA TRP A 173 4.92 -17.07 2.35
C TRP A 173 5.53 -18.31 2.98
N VAL A 174 5.08 -18.65 4.19
CA VAL A 174 5.51 -19.84 4.91
C VAL A 174 4.55 -20.97 4.59
N THR A 175 5.08 -22.14 4.24
CA THR A 175 4.28 -23.35 4.02
C THR A 175 4.62 -24.37 5.10
N GLU A 176 3.61 -24.79 5.87
CA GLU A 176 3.72 -25.77 6.93
C GLU A 176 2.78 -26.95 6.62
N GLY A 177 3.33 -28.01 6.04
CA GLY A 177 2.53 -29.16 5.57
C GLY A 177 1.54 -28.76 4.48
N ASN A 178 0.24 -28.84 4.78
CA ASN A 178 -0.85 -28.51 3.85
C ASN A 178 -1.43 -27.10 4.07
N SER A 179 -0.90 -26.34 5.02
CA SER A 179 -1.28 -24.96 5.30
C SER A 179 -0.18 -23.99 4.88
N GLY A 180 -0.56 -22.75 4.58
CA GLY A 180 0.40 -21.66 4.40
C GLY A 180 -0.15 -20.35 4.95
N HIS A 181 0.76 -19.48 5.36
CA HIS A 181 0.46 -18.17 5.91
C HIS A 181 1.52 -17.15 5.50
N ALA A 182 1.15 -15.87 5.55
CA ALA A 182 2.08 -14.79 5.30
C ALA A 182 2.72 -14.32 6.62
N GLU A 183 4.03 -14.09 6.57
CA GLU A 183 4.81 -13.47 7.63
C GLU A 183 5.49 -12.20 7.12
N VAL A 184 5.73 -11.27 8.04
CA VAL A 184 6.44 -10.02 7.78
C VAL A 184 7.59 -9.85 8.78
N ALA A 185 8.73 -9.38 8.29
CA ALA A 185 9.86 -8.97 9.10
C ALA A 185 10.39 -7.64 8.58
N THR A 186 10.88 -6.77 9.47
CA THR A 186 11.54 -5.52 9.07
C THR A 186 13.06 -5.64 9.13
N PHE A 187 13.74 -4.77 8.40
CA PHE A 187 15.20 -4.66 8.36
C PHE A 187 15.62 -3.20 8.16
#